data_AF-A0A4P6QA06-F1
#
_entry.id   AF-A0A4P6QA06-F1
#
_cell.length_a   1.000
_cell.length_b   1.000
_cell.length_c   1.000
_cell.angle_alpha   90.00
_cell.angle_beta   90.00
_cell.angle_gamma   90.00
#
_symmetry.space_group_name_H-M   'P 1'
#
loop_
_entity.id
_entity.type
_entity.pdbx_description
1 polymer ?
#
loop_
_entity_poly.entity_id
_entity_poly.type
_entity_poly.pdbx_seq_one_letter_code
_entity_poly.pdbx_strand_id
1 'polypeptide(L)'
;MGPSASAAGPRERLPDGRASGDGPVPRHGRAALLRLAAWFENADARSADEICTAAFGTQAATHLGGPCDEPAGATVSWWDAPLASVAAARLSSALPADPVRDHTAQRSRLRDAAESSAHWRRTAAQELRRVLAEATGGDSRIRLSDPALEVLMELLTAALGSGDATRRPVSVGDLELGVRLNVRHDPEASITLRGSGGDLSLDGLRLQVTTFSVAGDPQTASEADPDNRTTPPSGIALPLAREA
;
A
#
# COMPACT_ATOMS: atom_id res chain seq x y z
N MET A 1 53.29 -15.74 -68.82
CA MET A 1 53.90 -16.03 -67.50
C MET A 1 53.27 -15.07 -66.50
N GLY A 2 52.59 -15.61 -65.50
CA GLY A 2 51.61 -14.90 -64.66
C GLY A 2 52.19 -14.01 -63.55
N PRO A 3 51.32 -13.29 -62.83
CA PRO A 3 51.67 -12.30 -61.82
C PRO A 3 51.86 -12.92 -60.43
N SER A 4 52.75 -12.35 -59.61
CA SER A 4 52.83 -12.54 -58.15
C SER A 4 53.30 -11.20 -57.56
N ALA A 5 52.47 -10.43 -56.87
CA ALA A 5 51.82 -10.64 -55.57
C ALA A 5 52.73 -10.35 -54.37
N SER A 6 52.31 -9.31 -53.62
CA SER A 6 52.38 -9.17 -52.16
C SER A 6 53.71 -8.83 -51.48
N ALA A 7 53.77 -7.60 -50.94
CA ALA A 7 54.00 -7.38 -49.51
C ALA A 7 53.53 -5.96 -49.14
N ALA A 8 52.26 -5.83 -48.83
CA ALA A 8 51.71 -4.68 -48.14
C ALA A 8 52.23 -4.69 -46.69
N GLY A 9 53.16 -3.79 -46.37
CA GLY A 9 53.54 -3.53 -44.98
C GLY A 9 52.33 -3.03 -44.18
N PRO A 10 52.20 -3.40 -42.90
CA PRO A 10 51.07 -3.00 -42.08
C PRO A 10 51.14 -1.48 -41.87
N ARG A 11 50.19 -0.76 -42.46
CA ARG A 11 49.90 0.62 -42.06
C ARG A 11 49.41 0.58 -40.62
N GLU A 12 50.24 1.06 -39.71
CA GLU A 12 49.86 1.38 -38.34
C GLU A 12 48.60 2.25 -38.41
N ARG A 13 47.50 1.68 -37.91
CA ARG A 13 46.28 2.42 -37.65
C ARG A 13 46.60 3.45 -36.57
N LEU A 14 46.63 4.72 -36.97
CA LEU A 14 46.38 5.83 -36.06
C LEU A 14 45.12 5.49 -35.27
N PRO A 15 45.11 5.60 -33.93
CA PRO A 15 43.85 5.62 -33.23
C PRO A 15 43.10 6.87 -33.70
N ASP A 16 42.06 6.67 -34.50
CA ASP A 16 40.99 7.64 -34.66
C ASP A 16 40.44 7.89 -33.25
N GLY A 17 40.95 8.95 -32.62
CA GLY A 17 40.39 9.55 -31.44
C GLY A 17 39.00 10.05 -31.80
N ARG A 18 38.02 9.13 -31.76
CA ARG A 18 36.64 9.50 -31.49
C ARG A 18 36.70 10.23 -30.16
N ALA A 19 36.68 11.56 -30.24
CA ALA A 19 36.23 12.41 -29.17
C ALA A 19 34.77 12.00 -28.90
N SER A 20 34.60 10.92 -28.15
CA SER A 20 33.38 10.64 -27.41
C SER A 20 33.11 11.91 -26.63
N GLY A 21 31.99 12.54 -26.93
CA GLY A 21 31.60 13.82 -26.36
C GLY A 21 31.68 13.76 -24.84
N ASP A 22 32.78 14.25 -24.30
CA ASP A 22 32.95 14.57 -22.90
C ASP A 22 32.21 15.89 -22.66
N GLY A 23 30.90 15.81 -22.84
CA GLY A 23 29.99 16.86 -22.42
C GLY A 23 29.92 16.82 -20.89
N PRO A 24 29.92 17.98 -20.21
CA PRO A 24 29.85 18.02 -18.76
C PRO A 24 28.64 17.21 -18.27
N VAL A 25 28.91 16.17 -17.48
CA VAL A 25 27.88 15.32 -16.87
C VAL A 25 26.90 16.25 -16.13
N PRO A 26 25.58 16.17 -16.40
CA PRO A 26 24.61 17.06 -15.77
C PRO A 26 24.73 16.97 -14.25
N ARG A 27 25.02 18.10 -13.62
CA ARG A 27 25.26 18.22 -12.17
C ARG A 27 24.04 17.85 -11.32
N HIS A 28 22.88 17.68 -11.95
CA HIS A 28 21.62 17.28 -11.35
C HIS A 28 20.98 16.16 -12.18
N GLY A 29 20.57 15.09 -11.52
CA GLY A 29 19.87 13.98 -12.19
C GLY A 29 18.55 14.43 -12.83
N ARG A 30 18.11 13.72 -13.88
CA ARG A 30 16.86 14.02 -14.62
C ARG A 30 15.66 14.28 -13.71
N ALA A 31 15.53 13.55 -12.60
CA ALA A 31 14.43 13.71 -11.65
C ALA A 31 14.46 15.06 -10.89
N ALA A 32 15.63 15.65 -10.65
CA ALA A 32 15.74 16.98 -10.05
C ALA A 32 15.29 18.07 -11.04
N LEU A 33 15.70 17.95 -12.31
CA LEU A 33 15.28 18.88 -13.36
C LEU A 33 13.78 18.80 -13.64
N LEU A 34 13.19 17.60 -13.64
CA LEU A 34 11.74 17.44 -13.81
C LEU A 34 10.93 18.00 -12.63
N ARG A 35 11.46 17.89 -11.39
CA ARG A 35 10.82 18.53 -10.23
C ARG A 35 10.88 20.05 -10.31
N LEU A 36 12.03 20.60 -10.72
CA LEU A 36 12.17 22.04 -10.93
C LEU A 36 11.23 22.55 -12.02
N ALA A 37 11.13 21.83 -13.15
CA ALA A 37 10.19 22.15 -14.23
C ALA A 37 8.74 22.15 -13.73
N ALA A 38 8.35 21.13 -12.95
CA ALA A 38 7.01 21.08 -12.36
C ALA A 38 6.74 22.25 -11.40
N TRP A 39 7.74 22.78 -10.70
CA TRP A 39 7.59 23.97 -9.87
C TRP A 39 7.39 25.23 -10.72
N PHE A 40 8.13 25.38 -11.82
CA PHE A 40 7.95 26.51 -12.75
C PHE A 40 6.58 26.49 -13.44
N GLU A 41 6.08 25.32 -13.86
CA GLU A 41 4.76 25.19 -14.50
C GLU A 41 3.60 25.63 -13.60
N ASN A 42 3.76 25.57 -12.27
CA ASN A 42 2.73 25.94 -11.31
C ASN A 42 2.97 27.30 -10.63
N ALA A 43 4.07 28.00 -10.98
CA ALA A 43 4.45 29.25 -10.34
C ALA A 43 3.83 30.46 -11.06
N ASP A 44 3.39 31.44 -10.29
CA ASP A 44 3.15 32.79 -10.83
C ASP A 44 4.50 33.50 -11.10
N ALA A 45 4.47 34.64 -11.79
CA ALA A 45 5.68 35.35 -12.21
C ALA A 45 6.63 35.70 -11.04
N ARG A 46 6.07 35.99 -9.86
CA ARG A 46 6.86 36.29 -8.67
C ARG A 46 7.50 35.03 -8.10
N SER A 47 6.73 33.95 -7.95
CA SER A 47 7.23 32.68 -7.44
C SER A 47 8.27 32.07 -8.39
N ALA A 48 8.11 32.25 -9.70
CA ALA A 48 9.08 31.82 -10.70
C ALA A 48 10.42 32.54 -10.53
N ASP A 49 10.41 33.85 -10.23
CA ASP A 49 11.62 34.63 -9.94
C ASP A 49 12.30 34.18 -8.64
N GLU A 50 11.50 33.91 -7.59
CA GLU A 50 12.00 33.39 -6.31
C GLU A 50 12.62 31.97 -6.48
N ILE A 51 11.97 31.10 -7.24
CA ILE A 51 12.47 29.75 -7.59
C ILE A 51 13.76 29.86 -8.42
N CYS A 52 13.81 30.76 -9.40
CA CYS A 52 15.00 31.00 -10.22
C CYS A 52 16.17 31.47 -9.35
N THR A 53 15.91 32.44 -8.47
CA THR A 53 16.89 32.98 -7.53
C THR A 53 17.40 31.93 -6.56
N ALA A 54 16.53 31.10 -6.01
CA ALA A 54 16.92 30.02 -5.09
C ALA A 54 17.69 28.89 -5.78
N ALA A 55 17.28 28.48 -6.99
CA ALA A 55 17.89 27.35 -7.70
C ALA A 55 19.21 27.72 -8.38
N PHE A 56 19.31 28.93 -8.94
CA PHE A 56 20.46 29.37 -9.74
C PHE A 56 21.31 30.43 -9.05
N GLY A 57 20.90 30.91 -7.86
CA GLY A 57 21.64 31.93 -7.13
C GLY A 57 21.64 33.28 -7.83
N THR A 58 20.62 33.60 -8.63
CA THR A 58 20.51 34.86 -9.42
C THR A 58 20.19 36.08 -8.56
N GLN A 59 20.50 36.04 -7.27
CA GLN A 59 20.32 37.19 -6.38
C GLN A 59 21.00 38.41 -7.01
N ALA A 60 20.29 39.54 -7.08
CA ALA A 60 20.87 40.80 -7.52
C ALA A 60 22.21 41.00 -6.79
N ALA A 61 23.30 41.22 -7.54
CA ALA A 61 24.66 41.17 -7.05
C ALA A 61 24.87 42.14 -5.87
N THR A 62 24.63 41.68 -4.65
CA THR A 62 25.01 42.37 -3.40
C THR A 62 26.52 42.36 -3.17
N HIS A 63 27.29 41.83 -4.13
CA HIS A 63 28.74 41.67 -4.06
C HIS A 63 29.50 42.57 -5.06
N LEU A 64 28.95 43.70 -5.47
CA LEU A 64 29.70 44.75 -6.21
C LEU A 64 30.86 45.38 -5.40
N GLY A 65 31.24 44.81 -4.25
CA GLY A 65 32.34 45.26 -3.40
C GLY A 65 33.06 44.13 -2.65
N GLY A 66 33.20 42.95 -3.25
CA GLY A 66 34.05 41.89 -2.71
C GLY A 66 35.53 42.08 -3.10
N PRO A 67 36.51 41.68 -2.27
CA PRO A 67 37.92 41.70 -2.66
C PRO A 67 38.12 40.79 -3.88
N CYS A 68 38.60 41.36 -4.98
CA CYS A 68 39.04 40.64 -6.17
C CYS A 68 40.56 40.63 -6.16
N ASP A 69 41.17 39.45 -6.28
CA ASP A 69 42.63 39.31 -6.29
C ASP A 69 43.25 40.06 -7.48
N GLU A 70 42.51 40.19 -8.59
CA GLU A 70 42.93 40.97 -9.77
C GLU A 70 41.72 41.62 -10.46
N PRO A 71 41.63 42.97 -10.55
CA PRO A 71 40.50 43.64 -11.17
C PRO A 71 40.53 43.48 -12.70
N ALA A 72 39.46 42.94 -13.29
CA ALA A 72 39.29 42.93 -14.73
C ALA A 72 39.18 44.36 -15.27
N GLY A 73 39.84 44.65 -16.40
CA GLY A 73 39.75 45.95 -17.05
C GLY A 73 38.31 46.29 -17.47
N ALA A 74 37.93 47.56 -17.39
CA ALA A 74 36.56 48.03 -17.68
C ALA A 74 36.07 47.75 -19.11
N THR A 75 36.96 47.39 -20.03
CA THR A 75 36.67 47.02 -21.41
C THR A 75 36.48 45.52 -21.62
N VAL A 76 36.65 44.70 -20.58
CA VAL A 76 36.49 43.25 -20.66
C VAL A 76 35.00 42.91 -20.56
N SER A 77 34.51 42.14 -21.52
CA SER A 77 33.16 41.58 -21.47
C SER A 77 33.01 40.72 -20.21
N TRP A 78 31.89 40.85 -19.50
CA TRP A 78 31.59 40.01 -18.33
C TRP A 78 31.52 38.52 -18.67
N TRP A 79 31.34 38.17 -19.96
CA TRP A 79 31.39 36.79 -20.44
C TRP A 79 32.82 36.22 -20.52
N ASP A 80 33.79 37.08 -20.80
CA ASP A 80 35.21 36.72 -20.97
C ASP A 80 36.06 37.09 -19.73
N ALA A 81 35.44 37.72 -18.73
CA ALA A 81 36.10 38.13 -17.49
C ALA A 81 36.43 36.91 -16.61
N PRO A 82 37.57 36.94 -15.88
CA PRO A 82 37.90 35.90 -14.91
C PRO A 82 36.80 35.75 -13.84
N LEU A 83 36.46 34.51 -13.47
CA LEU A 83 35.51 34.26 -12.40
C LEU A 83 36.02 34.82 -11.07
N ALA A 84 35.14 35.48 -10.32
CA ALA A 84 35.45 35.90 -8.96
C ALA A 84 35.87 34.69 -8.10
N SER A 85 36.91 34.85 -7.27
CA SER A 85 37.48 33.79 -6.42
C SER A 85 36.43 33.03 -5.60
N VAL A 86 35.43 33.74 -5.06
CA VAL A 86 34.31 33.14 -4.31
C VAL A 86 33.39 32.28 -5.18
N ALA A 87 33.15 32.68 -6.43
CA ALA A 87 32.36 31.90 -7.39
C ALA A 87 33.13 30.65 -7.84
N ALA A 88 34.44 30.79 -8.09
CA ALA A 88 35.31 29.67 -8.42
C ALA A 88 35.41 28.65 -7.28
N ALA A 89 35.54 29.11 -6.03
CA ALA A 89 35.55 28.26 -4.84
C ALA A 89 34.22 27.52 -4.60
N ARG A 90 33.08 28.18 -4.82
CA ARG A 90 31.77 27.51 -4.76
C ARG A 90 31.63 26.45 -5.85
N LEU A 91 32.06 26.77 -7.07
CA LEU A 91 32.02 25.86 -8.21
C LEU A 91 32.89 24.63 -8.01
N SER A 92 34.07 24.80 -7.40
CA SER A 92 34.99 23.71 -7.10
C SER A 92 34.54 22.88 -5.88
N SER A 93 33.80 23.48 -4.95
CA SER A 93 33.21 22.78 -3.78
C SER A 93 31.88 22.08 -4.04
N ALA A 94 31.25 22.32 -5.21
CA ALA A 94 29.98 21.70 -5.56
C ALA A 94 30.19 20.20 -5.82
N LEU A 95 30.00 19.39 -4.79
CA LEU A 95 30.00 17.93 -4.94
C LEU A 95 28.94 17.52 -5.98
N PRO A 96 29.23 16.53 -6.84
CA PRO A 96 28.25 15.97 -7.75
C PRO A 96 26.97 15.59 -7.00
N ALA A 97 25.80 15.91 -7.56
CA ALA A 97 24.56 15.41 -6.98
C ALA A 97 24.57 13.88 -7.03
N ASP A 98 24.41 13.26 -5.86
CA ASP A 98 24.40 11.81 -5.71
C ASP A 98 23.28 11.22 -6.60
N PRO A 99 23.55 10.19 -7.43
CA PRO A 99 22.52 9.61 -8.28
C PRO A 99 21.35 9.10 -7.45
N VAL A 100 20.12 9.32 -7.94
CA VAL A 100 18.90 8.83 -7.28
C VAL A 100 19.00 7.32 -7.12
N ARG A 101 18.93 6.83 -5.87
CA ARG A 101 18.95 5.41 -5.58
C ARG A 101 17.76 4.72 -6.24
N ASP A 102 18.05 3.68 -7.02
CA ASP A 102 17.01 2.86 -7.64
C ASP A 102 16.42 1.89 -6.60
N HIS A 103 15.19 2.17 -6.18
CA HIS A 103 14.44 1.35 -5.23
C HIS A 103 13.44 0.39 -5.90
N THR A 104 13.49 0.21 -7.23
CA THR A 104 12.54 -0.64 -7.96
C THR A 104 12.53 -2.08 -7.45
N ALA A 105 13.71 -2.68 -7.26
CA ALA A 105 13.84 -4.04 -6.73
C ALA A 105 13.29 -4.17 -5.29
N GLN A 106 13.55 -3.17 -4.44
CA GLN A 106 13.01 -3.16 -3.07
C GLN A 106 11.49 -3.04 -3.06
N ARG A 107 10.94 -2.14 -3.90
CA ARG A 107 9.49 -1.99 -4.06
C ARG A 107 8.82 -3.26 -4.58
N SER A 108 9.44 -3.94 -5.54
CA SER A 108 8.95 -5.23 -6.05
C SER A 108 8.87 -6.26 -4.93
N ARG A 109 9.96 -6.44 -4.16
CA ARG A 109 9.97 -7.40 -3.04
C ARG A 109 8.91 -7.10 -1.97
N LEU A 110 8.73 -5.83 -1.62
CA LEU A 110 7.69 -5.43 -0.66
C LEU A 110 6.29 -5.71 -1.20
N ARG A 111 6.06 -5.48 -2.50
CA ARG A 111 4.79 -5.80 -3.15
C ARG A 111 4.54 -7.30 -3.15
N ASP A 112 5.51 -8.12 -3.55
CA ASP A 112 5.39 -9.58 -3.59
C ASP A 112 5.13 -10.15 -2.17
N ALA A 113 5.80 -9.60 -1.15
CA ALA A 113 5.56 -9.94 0.25
C ALA A 113 4.14 -9.58 0.71
N ALA A 114 3.64 -8.40 0.34
CA ALA A 114 2.27 -7.99 0.65
C ALA A 114 1.23 -8.86 -0.06
N GLU A 115 1.44 -9.15 -1.35
CA GLU A 115 0.54 -9.99 -2.15
C GLU A 115 0.48 -11.43 -1.62
N SER A 116 1.63 -12.01 -1.26
CA SER A 116 1.68 -13.33 -0.64
C SER A 116 1.01 -13.36 0.75
N SER A 117 1.27 -12.38 1.61
CA SER A 117 0.59 -12.25 2.92
C SER A 117 -0.93 -12.14 2.76
N ALA A 118 -1.40 -11.30 1.84
CA ALA A 118 -2.83 -11.16 1.56
C ALA A 118 -3.43 -12.47 1.00
N HIS A 119 -2.69 -13.20 0.16
CA HIS A 119 -3.12 -14.51 -0.31
C HIS A 119 -3.27 -15.52 0.85
N TRP A 120 -2.28 -15.61 1.74
CA TRP A 120 -2.33 -16.51 2.89
C TRP A 120 -3.50 -16.18 3.83
N ARG A 121 -3.75 -14.89 4.13
CA ARG A 121 -4.89 -14.48 4.97
C ARG A 121 -6.23 -14.83 4.33
N ARG A 122 -6.39 -14.68 3.02
CA ARG A 122 -7.62 -15.08 2.31
C ARG A 122 -7.84 -16.60 2.33
N THR A 123 -6.78 -17.38 2.12
CA THR A 123 -6.84 -18.85 2.20
C THR A 123 -7.16 -19.32 3.62
N ALA A 124 -6.52 -18.73 4.63
CA ALA A 124 -6.83 -18.95 6.05
C ALA A 124 -8.30 -18.68 6.37
N ALA A 125 -8.84 -17.54 5.93
CA ALA A 125 -10.24 -17.17 6.11
C ALA A 125 -11.21 -18.15 5.41
N GLN A 126 -10.83 -18.70 4.24
CA GLN A 126 -11.61 -19.75 3.57
C GLN A 126 -11.61 -21.06 4.38
N GLU A 127 -10.45 -21.45 4.93
CA GLU A 127 -10.34 -22.62 5.80
C GLU A 127 -11.21 -22.46 7.04
N LEU A 128 -11.13 -21.32 7.74
CA LEU A 128 -11.97 -21.02 8.91
C LEU A 128 -13.46 -21.12 8.58
N ARG A 129 -13.89 -20.58 7.44
CA ARG A 129 -15.29 -20.71 6.99
C ARG A 129 -15.69 -22.16 6.74
N ARG A 130 -14.80 -22.99 6.20
CA ARG A 130 -15.08 -24.40 5.92
C ARG A 130 -15.17 -25.22 7.20
N VAL A 131 -14.23 -24.97 8.13
CA VAL A 131 -14.04 -25.79 9.33
C VAL A 131 -14.98 -25.38 10.47
N LEU A 132 -15.29 -24.09 10.58
CA LEU A 132 -16.16 -23.51 11.61
C LEU A 132 -17.49 -23.00 11.02
N ALA A 133 -17.95 -23.56 9.89
CA ALA A 133 -19.25 -23.20 9.29
C ALA A 133 -20.41 -23.42 10.28
N GLU A 134 -20.35 -24.55 10.98
CA GLU A 134 -21.28 -24.91 12.03
C GLU A 134 -20.71 -24.52 13.39
N ALA A 135 -21.61 -24.22 14.33
CA ALA A 135 -21.19 -23.90 15.68
C ALA A 135 -20.52 -25.12 16.32
N THR A 136 -19.37 -24.90 16.95
CA THR A 136 -18.58 -25.96 17.56
C THR A 136 -19.40 -26.75 18.61
N GLY A 137 -19.21 -28.07 18.65
CA GLY A 137 -19.86 -28.97 19.61
C GLY A 137 -19.23 -28.97 20.99
N GLY A 138 -19.77 -29.77 21.92
CA GLY A 138 -19.36 -29.82 23.33
C GLY A 138 -17.92 -30.33 23.55
N ASP A 139 -17.44 -31.27 22.74
CA ASP A 139 -16.06 -31.77 22.77
C ASP A 139 -15.51 -31.81 21.34
N SER A 140 -15.04 -30.67 20.85
CA SER A 140 -14.61 -30.55 19.45
C SER A 140 -13.12 -30.44 19.32
N ARG A 141 -12.54 -31.32 18.50
CA ARG A 141 -11.12 -31.27 18.16
C ARG A 141 -10.93 -30.93 16.70
N ILE A 142 -10.35 -29.76 16.45
CA ILE A 142 -10.25 -29.17 15.12
C ILE A 142 -8.79 -28.98 14.77
N ARG A 143 -8.39 -29.34 13.55
CA ARG A 143 -7.07 -29.01 13.00
C ARG A 143 -7.19 -27.79 12.11
N LEU A 144 -6.33 -26.81 12.33
CA LEU A 144 -6.23 -25.61 11.52
C LEU A 144 -4.79 -25.47 11.00
N SER A 145 -4.63 -24.93 9.81
CA SER A 145 -3.31 -24.44 9.37
C SER A 145 -2.84 -23.29 10.26
N ASP A 146 -1.53 -23.04 10.29
CA ASP A 146 -0.98 -21.96 11.12
C ASP A 146 -1.52 -20.57 10.74
N PRO A 147 -1.64 -20.22 9.44
CA PRO A 147 -2.27 -18.96 9.04
C PRO A 147 -3.75 -18.87 9.47
N ALA A 148 -4.49 -20.00 9.46
CA ALA A 148 -5.88 -20.04 9.94
C ALA A 148 -5.98 -19.83 11.45
N LEU A 149 -5.06 -20.43 12.22
CA LEU A 149 -5.00 -20.23 13.67
C LEU A 149 -4.63 -18.77 14.02
N GLU A 150 -3.70 -18.15 13.28
CA GLU A 150 -3.31 -16.75 13.47
C GLU A 150 -4.51 -15.80 13.24
N VAL A 151 -5.22 -15.95 12.11
CA VAL A 151 -6.42 -15.15 11.82
C VAL A 151 -7.51 -15.39 12.87
N LEU A 152 -7.70 -16.64 13.31
CA LEU A 152 -8.68 -16.95 14.36
C LEU A 152 -8.32 -16.28 15.69
N MET A 153 -7.04 -16.28 16.07
CA MET A 153 -6.57 -15.63 17.29
C MET A 153 -6.75 -14.12 17.25
N GLU A 154 -6.50 -13.49 16.09
CA GLU A 154 -6.76 -12.07 15.88
C GLU A 154 -8.25 -11.74 16.08
N LEU A 155 -9.14 -12.52 15.44
CA LEU A 155 -10.59 -12.35 15.57
C LEU A 155 -11.10 -12.64 16.99
N LEU A 156 -10.57 -13.66 17.66
CA LEU A 156 -10.91 -14.00 19.05
C LEU A 156 -10.48 -12.88 20.00
N THR A 157 -9.26 -12.36 19.83
CA THR A 157 -8.75 -11.25 20.63
C THR A 157 -9.62 -10.01 20.45
N ALA A 158 -10.00 -9.71 19.20
CA ALA A 158 -10.91 -8.61 18.91
C ALA A 158 -12.32 -8.84 19.49
N ALA A 159 -12.85 -10.07 19.42
CA ALA A 159 -14.14 -10.43 20.02
C ALA A 159 -14.12 -10.23 21.55
N LEU A 160 -13.14 -10.80 22.24
CA LEU A 160 -13.00 -10.70 23.69
C LEU A 160 -12.70 -9.27 24.16
N GLY A 161 -12.03 -8.46 23.33
CA GLY A 161 -11.83 -7.04 23.59
C GLY A 161 -13.07 -6.18 23.38
N SER A 162 -14.01 -6.61 22.52
CA SER A 162 -15.23 -5.86 22.18
C SER A 162 -16.38 -6.07 23.17
N GLY A 163 -16.36 -7.14 23.97
CA GLY A 163 -17.42 -7.42 24.94
C GLY A 163 -17.25 -8.72 25.72
N ASP A 164 -18.16 -8.93 26.66
CA ASP A 164 -18.19 -10.11 27.54
C ASP A 164 -19.09 -11.20 26.94
N ALA A 165 -18.47 -12.21 26.33
CA ALA A 165 -19.15 -13.35 25.70
C ALA A 165 -19.98 -14.19 26.68
N THR A 166 -19.73 -14.08 28.00
CA THR A 166 -20.49 -14.79 29.04
C THR A 166 -21.87 -14.20 29.28
N ARG A 167 -22.05 -12.90 29.00
CA ARG A 167 -23.32 -12.19 29.20
C ARG A 167 -24.17 -12.16 27.94
N ARG A 168 -23.54 -12.00 26.78
CA ARG A 168 -24.22 -11.91 25.48
C ARG A 168 -23.32 -12.47 24.38
N PRO A 169 -23.88 -13.13 23.35
CA PRO A 169 -23.09 -13.50 22.17
C PRO A 169 -22.37 -12.29 21.57
N VAL A 170 -21.09 -12.47 21.26
CA VAL A 170 -20.23 -11.45 20.67
C VAL A 170 -19.92 -11.83 19.23
N SER A 171 -20.05 -10.88 18.32
CA SER A 171 -19.72 -11.07 16.92
C SER A 171 -18.73 -10.01 16.47
N VAL A 172 -17.61 -10.45 15.90
CA VAL A 172 -16.60 -9.59 15.28
C VAL A 172 -16.30 -10.13 13.89
N GLY A 173 -16.00 -9.28 12.94
CA GLY A 173 -15.55 -9.77 11.65
C GLY A 173 -14.62 -8.82 10.93
N ASP A 174 -14.00 -9.38 9.91
CA ASP A 174 -13.04 -8.74 9.03
C ASP A 174 -13.67 -8.65 7.63
N LEU A 175 -13.99 -7.42 7.21
CA LEU A 175 -14.66 -7.15 5.93
C LEU A 175 -13.74 -7.45 4.74
N GLU A 176 -12.43 -7.27 4.89
CA GLU A 176 -11.46 -7.56 3.81
C GLU A 176 -11.36 -9.06 3.55
N LEU A 177 -11.47 -9.86 4.61
CA LEU A 177 -11.47 -11.33 4.54
C LEU A 177 -12.87 -11.92 4.31
N GLY A 178 -13.93 -11.13 4.48
CA GLY A 178 -15.31 -11.55 4.30
C GLY A 178 -15.79 -12.56 5.35
N VAL A 179 -15.22 -12.53 6.56
CA VAL A 179 -15.50 -13.49 7.65
C VAL A 179 -15.95 -12.81 8.94
N ARG A 180 -16.97 -13.38 9.57
CA ARG A 180 -17.47 -12.95 10.88
C ARG A 180 -17.39 -14.12 11.86
N LEU A 181 -16.67 -13.94 12.94
CA LEU A 181 -16.61 -14.85 14.07
C LEU A 181 -17.75 -14.51 15.04
N ASN A 182 -18.53 -15.53 15.40
CA ASN A 182 -19.55 -15.47 16.43
C ASN A 182 -19.09 -16.33 17.60
N VAL A 183 -19.02 -15.72 18.78
CA VAL A 183 -18.60 -16.35 20.03
C VAL A 183 -19.79 -16.34 20.98
N ARG A 184 -20.18 -17.52 21.45
CA ARG A 184 -21.23 -17.68 22.46
C ARG A 184 -20.66 -18.46 23.64
N HIS A 185 -21.00 -18.04 24.85
CA HIS A 185 -20.68 -18.82 26.04
C HIS A 185 -21.57 -20.05 26.15
N ASP A 186 -20.94 -21.18 26.47
CA ASP A 186 -21.59 -22.42 26.82
C ASP A 186 -20.69 -23.19 27.79
N PRO A 187 -21.08 -23.34 29.06
CA PRO A 187 -20.22 -23.91 30.10
C PRO A 187 -19.85 -25.39 29.86
N GLU A 188 -20.59 -26.11 29.03
CA GLU A 188 -20.31 -27.51 28.69
C GLU A 188 -19.42 -27.66 27.45
N ALA A 189 -19.06 -26.56 26.78
CA ALA A 189 -18.25 -26.60 25.58
C ALA A 189 -16.74 -26.56 25.90
N SER A 190 -16.01 -27.53 25.38
CA SER A 190 -14.55 -27.53 25.30
C SER A 190 -14.12 -27.74 23.84
N ILE A 191 -13.25 -26.84 23.38
CA ILE A 191 -12.72 -26.85 22.02
C ILE A 191 -11.22 -26.96 22.09
N THR A 192 -10.65 -27.95 21.39
CA THR A 192 -9.20 -28.05 21.17
C THR A 192 -8.87 -27.77 19.71
N LEU A 193 -8.17 -26.67 19.47
CA LEU A 193 -7.65 -26.26 18.17
C LEU A 193 -6.19 -26.70 18.06
N ARG A 194 -5.83 -27.46 17.04
CA ARG A 194 -4.46 -27.95 16.81
C ARG A 194 -3.81 -27.20 15.64
N GLY A 195 -2.69 -26.54 15.90
CA GLY A 195 -1.78 -25.99 14.89
C GLY A 195 -0.40 -26.66 14.93
N SER A 196 0.51 -26.26 14.05
CA SER A 196 1.89 -26.80 14.06
C SER A 196 2.71 -26.28 15.26
N GLY A 197 2.36 -25.09 15.76
CA GLY A 197 2.99 -24.46 16.93
C GLY A 197 2.44 -24.91 18.29
N GLY A 198 1.39 -25.74 18.33
CA GLY A 198 0.79 -26.24 19.58
C GLY A 198 -0.73 -26.41 19.52
N ASP A 199 -1.30 -26.83 20.65
CA ASP A 199 -2.74 -26.97 20.86
C ASP A 199 -3.26 -25.77 21.68
N LEU A 200 -4.36 -25.16 21.23
CA LEU A 200 -5.10 -24.13 21.96
C LEU A 200 -6.43 -24.72 22.46
N SER A 201 -6.62 -24.72 23.77
CA SER A 201 -7.87 -25.16 24.40
C SER A 201 -8.72 -23.96 24.81
N LEU A 202 -10.00 -23.99 24.45
CA LEU A 202 -10.99 -23.00 24.81
C LEU A 202 -12.13 -23.69 25.55
N ASP A 203 -12.31 -23.33 26.81
CA ASP A 203 -13.37 -23.87 27.67
C ASP A 203 -14.47 -22.83 27.85
N GLY A 204 -15.72 -23.29 27.92
CA GLY A 204 -16.88 -22.44 28.14
C GLY A 204 -17.34 -21.66 26.89
N LEU A 205 -16.81 -21.95 25.70
CA LEU A 205 -17.05 -21.15 24.49
C LEU A 205 -17.43 -22.04 23.30
N ARG A 206 -18.39 -21.59 22.50
CA ARG A 206 -18.65 -22.12 21.16
C ARG A 206 -18.33 -21.08 20.11
N LEU A 207 -17.68 -21.52 19.04
CA LEU A 207 -17.27 -20.68 17.91
C LEU A 207 -18.07 -21.03 16.66
N GLN A 208 -18.42 -20.02 15.88
CA GLN A 208 -18.98 -20.19 14.53
C GLN A 208 -18.50 -19.07 13.62
N VAL A 209 -18.00 -19.42 12.44
CA VAL A 209 -17.58 -18.46 11.41
C VAL A 209 -18.61 -18.40 10.31
N THR A 210 -19.18 -17.22 10.09
CA THR A 210 -20.12 -16.93 9.01
C THR A 210 -19.52 -15.97 8.00
N THR A 211 -20.09 -15.89 6.80
CA THR A 211 -19.76 -14.83 5.83
C THR A 211 -20.52 -13.55 6.16
N PHE A 212 -19.97 -12.41 5.75
CA PHE A 212 -20.78 -11.21 5.58
C PHE A 212 -21.61 -11.39 4.30
N SER A 213 -22.83 -11.89 4.42
CA SER A 213 -23.80 -11.81 3.33
C SER A 213 -24.02 -10.33 2.99
N VAL A 214 -23.74 -9.93 1.75
CA VAL A 214 -24.39 -8.74 1.16
C VAL A 214 -25.77 -9.18 0.73
N ALA A 215 -26.69 -9.32 1.69
CA ALA A 215 -28.14 -9.39 1.50
C ALA A 215 -28.84 -9.65 2.83
N GLY A 216 -29.79 -8.76 3.16
CA GLY A 216 -30.94 -9.07 4.01
C GLY A 216 -30.71 -8.84 5.51
N ASP A 217 -31.19 -7.71 5.98
CA ASP A 217 -31.52 -7.42 7.37
C ASP A 217 -32.19 -8.64 8.07
N PRO A 218 -31.55 -9.29 9.06
CA PRO A 218 -32.17 -10.37 9.81
C PRO A 218 -32.91 -9.82 11.04
N GLN A 219 -33.68 -8.73 10.87
CA GLN A 219 -34.43 -8.10 11.97
C GLN A 219 -35.97 -8.17 11.83
N THR A 220 -36.50 -8.92 10.87
CA THR A 220 -37.95 -9.20 10.78
C THR A 220 -38.23 -10.71 10.77
N ALA A 221 -37.98 -11.39 11.89
CA ALA A 221 -38.55 -12.71 12.17
C ALA A 221 -38.60 -13.01 13.68
N SER A 222 -38.82 -11.99 14.52
CA SER A 222 -39.13 -12.18 15.94
C SER A 222 -40.17 -11.16 16.38
N GLU A 223 -41.36 -11.30 15.83
CA GLU A 223 -42.59 -10.90 16.50
C GLU A 223 -43.66 -11.93 16.11
N ALA A 224 -43.48 -13.13 16.64
CA ALA A 224 -44.55 -14.11 16.73
C ALA A 224 -45.51 -13.60 17.81
N ASP A 225 -46.50 -12.83 17.38
CA ASP A 225 -47.68 -12.45 18.14
C ASP A 225 -48.47 -13.72 18.51
N PRO A 226 -48.59 -14.08 19.81
CA PRO A 226 -49.34 -15.25 20.23
C PRO A 226 -50.72 -14.83 20.76
N ASP A 227 -51.54 -14.13 19.97
CA ASP A 227 -52.93 -13.91 20.37
C ASP A 227 -53.89 -13.82 19.17
N ASN A 228 -54.09 -14.95 18.50
CA ASN A 228 -55.31 -15.13 17.70
C ASN A 228 -56.04 -16.39 18.14
N ARG A 229 -56.85 -16.24 19.20
CA ARG A 229 -57.87 -17.21 19.58
C ARG A 229 -58.97 -17.22 18.53
N THR A 230 -58.87 -18.16 17.60
CA THR A 230 -59.96 -18.53 16.71
C THR A 230 -61.12 -19.10 17.54
N THR A 231 -62.14 -18.28 17.76
CA THR A 231 -63.44 -18.70 18.28
C THR A 231 -64.35 -18.95 17.06
N PRO A 232 -65.01 -20.11 16.91
CA PRO A 232 -65.94 -20.30 15.80
C PRO A 232 -67.32 -19.77 16.19
N PRO A 233 -68.07 -19.15 15.27
CA PRO A 233 -69.51 -19.21 15.36
C PRO A 233 -70.07 -20.14 14.28
N SER A 234 -70.72 -21.18 14.82
CA SER A 234 -71.76 -22.00 14.22
C SER A 234 -72.68 -21.24 13.27
N GLY A 235 -73.05 -21.92 12.18
CA GLY A 235 -73.94 -21.37 11.16
C GLY A 235 -75.41 -21.23 11.58
N ILE A 236 -76.17 -20.70 10.63
CA ILE A 236 -77.51 -21.14 10.14
C ILE A 236 -78.34 -19.93 9.69
N ALA A 237 -78.99 -20.13 8.54
CA ALA A 237 -80.20 -19.48 8.01
C ALA A 237 -80.06 -18.20 7.16
N LEU A 238 -80.06 -18.43 5.84
CA LEU A 238 -80.92 -17.77 4.84
C LEU A 238 -82.34 -17.44 5.39
N PRO A 239 -82.99 -16.37 4.90
CA PRO A 239 -83.82 -16.54 3.70
C PRO A 239 -83.83 -15.37 2.68
N LEU A 240 -84.28 -15.76 1.49
CA LEU A 240 -84.77 -14.99 0.34
C LEU A 240 -85.70 -13.80 0.66
N ALA A 241 -85.59 -12.73 -0.13
CA ALA A 241 -86.66 -11.97 -0.85
C ALA A 241 -85.99 -10.73 -1.49
N ARG A 242 -85.86 -10.54 -2.82
CA ARG A 242 -86.82 -10.27 -3.91
C ARG A 242 -87.63 -8.96 -3.75
N GLU A 243 -87.57 -8.15 -4.83
CA GLU A 243 -88.32 -6.90 -5.15
C GLU A 243 -87.80 -5.61 -4.49
N ALA A 244 -87.62 -4.47 -5.17
CA ALA A 244 -88.08 -3.99 -6.48
C ALA A 244 -87.03 -3.07 -7.13
#